data_AF-A0A1F3NYB2-F1
#
_entry.id   AF-A0A1F3NYB2-F1
#
_cell.length_a   1.000
_cell.length_b   1.000
_cell.length_c   1.000
_cell.angle_alpha   90.00
_cell.angle_beta   90.00
_cell.angle_gamma   90.00
#
_symmetry.space_group_name_H-M   'P 1'
#
loop_
_entity.id
_entity.type
_entity.pdbx_description
1 polymer ?
#
loop_
_entity_poly.entity_id
_entity_poly.type
_entity_poly.pdbx_seq_one_letter_code
_entity_poly.pdbx_strand_id
1 'polypeptide(L)'
;MKAFILIICCLFLSTFIHSQTCKDVPLTKGQKFKVEMNTYPIPIQVFGAALYTMKKKEKNAKIDELKANVLSGKTASTKTTMESSVTNVTVNGNQTEYELTTLISGVEYKSYIACNSDSFIIFRGKGFQPTVYNKDTIGFSILGAQIIPNNLKVGDNVPGYSDLGQTYPATENRKVSHVFRESDPGLMGSYTTYYGKVTSNVAVTSTAKFIKLYQGGTVLGEEDFTISGKTYKSYLIGSEVWTKFRNDIDVAVEEQTYFNNPALSKKINKNFQKAYDKGGKRSESLINEMTGANEQGYTVSYKEEWIVPGLGAVKTINYDQYGCIQLIITLTAIE
;
A
#
# COMPACT_ATOMS: atom_id res chain seq x y z
N MET A 1 -24.38 42.51 35.21
CA MET A 1 -24.57 42.08 33.80
C MET A 1 -23.23 41.69 33.14
N LYS A 2 -22.41 40.83 33.80
CA LYS A 2 -21.10 40.39 33.29
C LYS A 2 -20.83 38.88 33.50
N ALA A 3 -21.84 38.13 33.97
CA ALA A 3 -21.71 36.70 34.28
C ALA A 3 -22.48 35.78 33.31
N PHE A 4 -23.13 36.32 32.28
CA PHE A 4 -24.02 35.56 31.38
C PHE A 4 -23.41 35.22 30.01
N ILE A 5 -22.19 35.69 29.70
CA ILE A 5 -21.52 35.46 28.41
C ILE A 5 -20.58 34.24 28.45
N LEU A 6 -20.23 33.73 29.63
CA LEU A 6 -19.28 32.61 29.74
C LEU A 6 -19.89 31.22 29.51
N ILE A 7 -21.22 31.07 29.61
CA ILE A 7 -21.89 29.75 29.50
C ILE A 7 -22.30 29.42 28.06
N ILE A 8 -22.43 30.42 27.18
CA ILE A 8 -22.85 30.21 25.78
C ILE A 8 -21.66 29.86 24.85
N CYS A 9 -20.41 30.19 25.23
CA CYS A 9 -19.21 29.78 24.48
C CYS A 9 -18.72 28.35 24.80
N CYS A 10 -19.20 27.71 25.87
CA CYS A 10 -18.85 26.32 26.20
C CYS A 10 -19.79 25.27 25.58
N LEU A 11 -20.88 25.68 24.91
CA LEU A 11 -21.89 24.76 24.36
C LEU A 11 -21.74 24.50 22.84
N PHE A 12 -20.69 25.03 22.19
CA PHE A 12 -20.32 24.70 20.80
C PHE A 12 -19.07 23.83 20.68
N LEU A 13 -18.64 23.18 21.77
CA LEU A 13 -17.77 21.99 21.69
C LEU A 13 -18.64 20.74 21.58
N SER A 14 -19.53 20.70 20.59
CA SER A 14 -19.94 19.43 20.03
C SER A 14 -18.72 18.89 19.25
N THR A 15 -17.75 18.37 20.00
CA THR A 15 -16.82 17.36 19.47
C THR A 15 -17.66 16.14 19.14
N PHE A 16 -18.42 16.24 18.06
CA PHE A 16 -18.83 15.08 17.30
C PHE A 16 -17.54 14.55 16.66
N ILE A 17 -16.70 13.91 17.47
CA ILE A 17 -15.76 12.90 17.02
C ILE A 17 -16.63 11.71 16.61
N HIS A 18 -17.45 11.89 15.58
CA HIS A 18 -17.92 10.76 14.82
C HIS A 18 -16.68 10.33 14.05
N SER A 19 -16.09 9.22 14.48
CA SER A 19 -15.16 8.51 13.63
C SER A 19 -15.87 8.24 12.32
N GLN A 20 -15.35 8.80 11.23
CA GLN A 20 -15.87 8.54 9.90
C GLN A 20 -15.73 7.06 9.61
N THR A 21 -16.85 6.37 9.41
CA THR A 21 -16.89 4.97 9.02
C THR A 21 -17.02 4.85 7.52
N CYS A 22 -16.74 3.65 6.99
CA CYS A 22 -16.94 3.38 5.57
C CYS A 22 -18.40 3.50 5.10
N LYS A 23 -19.39 3.49 6.01
CA LYS A 23 -20.81 3.70 5.69
C LYS A 23 -21.16 5.18 5.49
N ASP A 24 -20.35 6.08 6.04
CA ASP A 24 -20.57 7.54 5.94
C ASP A 24 -20.09 8.09 4.59
N VAL A 25 -19.29 7.31 3.85
CA VAL A 25 -18.78 7.64 2.51
C VAL A 25 -19.15 6.54 1.51
N PRO A 26 -20.44 6.31 1.22
CA PRO A 26 -20.85 5.28 0.30
C PRO A 26 -20.45 5.66 -1.13
N LEU A 27 -19.78 4.75 -1.84
CA LEU A 27 -19.48 4.92 -3.25
C LEU A 27 -20.71 4.59 -4.10
N THR A 28 -20.85 5.22 -5.26
CA THR A 28 -21.97 4.99 -6.18
C THR A 28 -21.49 4.41 -7.50
N LYS A 29 -22.32 3.56 -8.12
CA LYS A 29 -22.03 3.04 -9.47
C LYS A 29 -21.91 4.20 -10.46
N GLY A 30 -20.86 4.16 -11.29
CA GLY A 30 -20.53 5.20 -12.26
C GLY A 30 -19.65 6.32 -11.71
N GLN A 31 -19.45 6.39 -10.39
CA GLN A 31 -18.54 7.36 -9.77
C GLN A 31 -17.11 7.15 -10.26
N LYS A 32 -16.42 8.26 -10.54
CA LYS A 32 -15.06 8.25 -11.08
C LYS A 32 -14.08 8.86 -10.09
N PHE A 33 -12.90 8.27 -10.04
CA PHE A 33 -11.76 8.75 -9.27
C PHE A 33 -10.64 9.08 -10.24
N LYS A 34 -10.20 10.33 -10.24
CA LYS A 34 -9.01 10.76 -10.97
C LYS A 34 -7.85 10.81 -10.00
N VAL A 35 -6.80 10.07 -10.32
CA VAL A 35 -5.57 10.04 -9.53
C VAL A 35 -4.42 10.58 -10.36
N GLU A 36 -3.58 11.35 -9.71
CA GLU A 36 -2.33 11.84 -10.25
C GLU A 36 -1.17 11.10 -9.61
N MET A 37 -0.28 10.59 -10.44
CA MET A 37 0.95 9.92 -10.06
C MET A 37 2.13 10.80 -10.44
N ASN A 38 2.98 11.11 -9.47
CA ASN A 38 4.24 11.80 -9.65
C ASN A 38 5.38 10.82 -9.32
N THR A 39 6.06 10.35 -10.35
CA THR A 39 7.18 9.41 -10.22
C THR A 39 8.49 10.16 -10.24
N TYR A 40 9.37 9.88 -9.28
CA TYR A 40 10.68 10.51 -9.15
C TYR A 40 11.79 9.48 -9.39
N PRO A 41 12.95 9.91 -9.91
CA PRO A 41 14.06 9.01 -10.12
C PRO A 41 14.63 8.54 -8.77
N ILE A 42 14.91 7.25 -8.67
CA ILE A 42 15.58 6.64 -7.51
C ILE A 42 17.10 6.54 -7.75
N PRO A 43 17.95 6.41 -6.72
CA PRO A 43 19.41 6.43 -6.84
C PRO A 43 19.94 5.44 -7.89
N ILE A 44 19.38 4.24 -7.99
CA ILE A 44 19.82 3.24 -8.98
C ILE A 44 19.54 3.68 -10.43
N GLN A 45 18.50 4.49 -10.67
CA GLN A 45 18.20 5.03 -12.00
C GLN A 45 19.12 6.21 -12.34
N VAL A 46 19.53 7.01 -11.35
CA VAL A 46 20.41 8.18 -11.55
C VAL A 46 21.87 7.78 -11.68
N PHE A 47 22.36 6.91 -10.78
CA PHE A 47 23.77 6.57 -10.64
C PHE A 47 24.14 5.21 -11.26
N GLY A 48 23.14 4.40 -11.63
CA GLY A 48 23.36 3.08 -12.23
C GLY A 48 24.19 2.14 -11.36
N ALA A 49 24.92 1.24 -12.01
CA ALA A 49 25.76 0.24 -11.33
C ALA A 49 26.85 0.85 -10.42
N ALA A 50 27.31 2.08 -10.72
CA ALA A 50 28.32 2.77 -9.92
C ALA A 50 27.87 2.98 -8.47
N LEU A 51 26.55 3.07 -8.22
CA LEU A 51 26.00 3.18 -6.87
C LEU A 51 26.47 2.04 -5.95
N TYR A 52 26.66 0.83 -6.48
CA TYR A 52 27.06 -0.32 -5.67
C TYR A 52 28.55 -0.31 -5.32
N THR A 53 29.38 0.27 -6.18
CA THR A 53 30.84 0.31 -6.01
C THR A 53 31.33 1.60 -5.31
N MET A 54 30.47 2.62 -5.17
CA MET A 54 30.77 3.83 -4.40
C MET A 54 31.06 3.55 -2.94
N LYS A 55 32.05 4.26 -2.38
CA LYS A 55 32.33 4.27 -0.94
C LYS A 55 31.12 4.80 -0.17
N LYS A 56 30.84 4.23 1.01
CA LYS A 56 29.64 4.56 1.82
C LYS A 56 29.42 6.07 2.03
N LYS A 57 30.47 6.83 2.37
CA LYS A 57 30.36 8.28 2.59
C LYS A 57 29.94 9.04 1.32
N GLU A 58 30.53 8.71 0.18
CA GLU A 58 30.19 9.32 -1.11
C GLU A 58 28.77 8.94 -1.55
N LYS A 59 28.43 7.65 -1.41
CA LYS A 59 27.11 7.12 -1.71
C LYS A 59 26.02 7.86 -0.92
N ASN A 60 26.20 8.00 0.39
CA ASN A 60 25.26 8.68 1.26
C ASN A 60 25.11 10.16 0.88
N ALA A 61 26.22 10.87 0.63
CA ALA A 61 26.17 12.26 0.21
C ALA A 61 25.36 12.46 -1.10
N LYS A 62 25.56 11.59 -2.10
CA LYS A 62 24.81 11.63 -3.37
C LYS A 62 23.32 11.30 -3.19
N ILE A 63 23.00 10.35 -2.32
CA ILE A 63 21.61 10.01 -1.98
C ILE A 63 20.93 11.19 -1.27
N ASP A 64 21.60 11.80 -0.30
CA ASP A 64 21.07 12.95 0.45
C ASP A 64 20.86 14.17 -0.44
N GLU A 65 21.78 14.41 -1.39
CA GLU A 65 21.61 15.44 -2.42
C GLU A 65 20.38 15.18 -3.29
N LEU A 66 20.20 13.93 -3.76
CA LEU A 66 19.02 13.57 -4.56
C LEU A 66 17.72 13.78 -3.77
N LYS A 67 17.67 13.36 -2.49
CA LYS A 67 16.53 13.60 -1.61
C LYS A 67 16.22 15.08 -1.48
N ALA A 68 17.23 15.90 -1.20
CA ALA A 68 17.08 17.34 -1.05
C ALA A 68 16.58 17.98 -2.36
N ASN A 69 17.07 17.54 -3.52
CA ASN A 69 16.64 18.03 -4.82
C ASN A 69 15.19 17.66 -5.14
N VAL A 70 14.74 16.45 -4.78
CA VAL A 70 13.33 16.05 -4.90
C VAL A 70 12.44 16.88 -3.97
N LEU A 71 12.82 17.00 -2.68
CA LEU A 71 12.04 17.75 -1.68
C LEU A 71 11.96 19.25 -1.97
N SER A 72 12.99 19.83 -2.57
CA SER A 72 13.02 21.24 -2.98
C SER A 72 12.39 21.51 -4.35
N GLY A 73 11.93 20.47 -5.07
CA GLY A 73 11.35 20.59 -6.41
C GLY A 73 12.36 20.82 -7.54
N LYS A 74 13.67 20.74 -7.27
CA LYS A 74 14.72 20.81 -8.31
C LYS A 74 14.71 19.60 -9.23
N THR A 75 14.34 18.42 -8.71
CA THR A 75 14.14 17.22 -9.52
C THR A 75 12.68 17.14 -9.94
N ALA A 76 12.42 17.26 -11.25
CA ALA A 76 11.09 17.11 -11.81
C ALA A 76 10.58 15.67 -11.69
N SER A 77 9.28 15.51 -11.45
CA SER A 77 8.59 14.22 -11.54
C SER A 77 8.13 13.94 -12.97
N THR A 78 8.03 12.65 -13.29
CA THR A 78 7.19 12.20 -14.41
C THR A 78 5.76 12.09 -13.92
N LYS A 79 4.89 12.92 -14.48
CA LYS A 79 3.47 12.97 -14.14
C LYS A 79 2.65 12.03 -15.02
N THR A 80 1.75 11.27 -14.41
CA THR A 80 0.78 10.41 -15.10
C THR A 80 -0.56 10.52 -14.39
N THR A 81 -1.64 10.56 -15.14
CA THR A 81 -3.00 10.56 -14.58
C THR A 81 -3.67 9.24 -14.90
N MET A 82 -4.40 8.68 -13.93
CA MET A 82 -5.24 7.51 -14.14
C MET A 82 -6.67 7.82 -13.71
N GLU A 83 -7.62 7.14 -14.34
CA GLU A 83 -9.03 7.19 -13.98
C GLU A 83 -9.48 5.78 -13.59
N SER A 84 -10.09 5.67 -12.41
CA SER A 84 -10.77 4.47 -11.94
C SER A 84 -12.26 4.75 -11.82
N SER A 85 -13.13 3.83 -12.26
CA SER A 85 -14.58 3.99 -12.17
C SER A 85 -15.20 2.87 -11.33
N VAL A 86 -16.19 3.19 -10.51
CA VAL A 86 -17.01 2.18 -9.81
C VAL A 86 -17.95 1.52 -10.82
N THR A 87 -17.68 0.27 -11.18
CA THR A 87 -18.45 -0.46 -12.21
C THR A 87 -19.58 -1.28 -11.61
N ASN A 88 -19.43 -1.74 -10.37
CA ASN A 88 -20.45 -2.52 -9.69
C ASN A 88 -20.51 -2.20 -8.19
N VAL A 89 -21.72 -2.30 -7.63
CA VAL A 89 -21.99 -2.18 -6.19
C VAL A 89 -22.88 -3.34 -5.79
N THR A 90 -22.42 -4.16 -4.85
CA THR A 90 -23.15 -5.34 -4.37
C THR A 90 -23.36 -5.24 -2.87
N VAL A 91 -24.60 -5.41 -2.41
CA VAL A 91 -24.95 -5.36 -0.98
C VAL A 91 -25.35 -6.75 -0.52
N ASN A 92 -24.58 -7.32 0.42
CA ASN A 92 -24.79 -8.64 0.98
C ASN A 92 -24.91 -8.52 2.50
N GLY A 93 -26.15 -8.40 3.01
CA GLY A 93 -26.41 -8.20 4.43
C GLY A 93 -25.75 -6.93 4.96
N ASN A 94 -24.84 -7.08 5.93
CA ASN A 94 -24.11 -5.96 6.55
C ASN A 94 -22.84 -5.52 5.79
N GLN A 95 -22.56 -6.13 4.65
CA GLN A 95 -21.40 -5.84 3.82
C GLN A 95 -21.82 -5.19 2.49
N THR A 96 -21.08 -4.17 2.07
CA THR A 96 -21.17 -3.60 0.72
C THR A 96 -19.84 -3.78 0.01
N GLU A 97 -19.87 -4.33 -1.20
CA GLU A 97 -18.71 -4.48 -2.07
C GLU A 97 -18.82 -3.54 -3.27
N TYR A 98 -17.69 -2.94 -3.62
CA TYR A 98 -17.52 -2.06 -4.78
C TYR A 98 -16.46 -2.67 -5.70
N GLU A 99 -16.79 -2.85 -6.97
CA GLU A 99 -15.82 -3.15 -8.03
C GLU A 99 -15.39 -1.85 -8.68
N LEU A 100 -14.07 -1.65 -8.79
CA LEU A 100 -13.46 -0.51 -9.44
C LEU A 100 -12.66 -1.00 -10.64
N THR A 101 -12.84 -0.35 -11.78
CA THR A 101 -12.11 -0.63 -13.00
C THR A 101 -11.19 0.53 -13.34
N THR A 102 -9.92 0.24 -13.61
CA THR A 102 -8.90 1.19 -14.09
C THR A 102 -8.39 0.75 -15.45
N LEU A 103 -8.35 1.65 -16.43
CA LEU A 103 -7.78 1.34 -17.75
C LEU A 103 -6.35 1.87 -17.83
N ILE A 104 -5.38 0.99 -18.06
CA ILE A 104 -3.97 1.36 -18.26
C ILE A 104 -3.53 0.81 -19.61
N SER A 105 -3.17 1.70 -20.53
CA SER A 105 -2.71 1.33 -21.88
C SER A 105 -3.65 0.35 -22.62
N GLY A 106 -4.97 0.51 -22.45
CA GLY A 106 -5.97 -0.35 -23.07
C GLY A 106 -6.22 -1.69 -22.36
N VAL A 107 -5.51 -1.97 -21.27
CA VAL A 107 -5.72 -3.15 -20.43
C VAL A 107 -6.57 -2.76 -19.21
N GLU A 108 -7.63 -3.52 -18.99
CA GLU A 108 -8.55 -3.34 -17.86
C GLU A 108 -7.99 -4.00 -16.60
N TYR A 109 -7.89 -3.24 -15.51
CA TYR A 109 -7.50 -3.71 -14.19
C TYR A 109 -8.65 -3.53 -13.21
N LYS A 110 -8.96 -4.58 -12.47
CA LYS A 110 -10.03 -4.57 -11.46
C LYS A 110 -9.46 -4.56 -10.05
N SER A 111 -9.96 -3.64 -9.24
CA SER A 111 -9.75 -3.61 -7.79
C SER A 111 -11.10 -3.62 -7.08
N TYR A 112 -11.08 -3.93 -5.79
CA TYR A 112 -12.29 -4.08 -5.01
C TYR A 112 -12.15 -3.40 -3.67
N ILE A 113 -13.25 -2.83 -3.21
CA ILE A 113 -13.40 -2.28 -1.88
C ILE A 113 -14.56 -3.01 -1.21
N ALA A 114 -14.38 -3.47 0.02
CA ALA A 114 -15.45 -4.03 0.83
C ALA A 114 -15.59 -3.26 2.15
N CYS A 115 -16.83 -2.95 2.50
CA CYS A 115 -17.21 -2.18 3.67
C CYS A 115 -18.11 -3.04 4.55
N ASN A 116 -17.71 -3.32 5.79
CA ASN A 116 -18.54 -3.97 6.80
C ASN A 116 -18.67 -3.09 8.05
N SER A 117 -19.28 -3.59 9.14
CA SER A 117 -19.45 -2.80 10.37
C SER A 117 -18.14 -2.37 11.00
N ASP A 118 -17.09 -3.18 10.87
CA ASP A 118 -15.88 -3.05 11.68
C ASP A 118 -14.70 -2.49 10.87
N SER A 119 -14.73 -2.72 9.55
CA SER A 119 -13.58 -2.51 8.69
C SER A 119 -13.95 -2.14 7.26
N PHE A 120 -12.98 -1.47 6.65
CA PHE A 120 -12.86 -1.15 5.25
C PHE A 120 -11.70 -1.99 4.68
N ILE A 121 -11.96 -2.74 3.61
CA ILE A 121 -11.02 -3.71 3.05
C ILE A 121 -10.72 -3.35 1.60
N ILE A 122 -9.44 -3.25 1.25
CA ILE A 122 -8.97 -2.95 -0.11
C ILE A 122 -8.33 -4.19 -0.71
N PHE A 123 -8.76 -4.56 -1.91
CA PHE A 123 -8.18 -5.62 -2.73
C PHE A 123 -7.70 -5.04 -4.06
N ARG A 124 -6.43 -5.23 -4.39
CA ARG A 124 -5.87 -4.79 -5.68
C ARG A 124 -6.16 -5.77 -6.83
N GLY A 125 -6.69 -6.94 -6.50
CA GLY A 125 -7.19 -7.95 -7.43
C GLY A 125 -7.73 -9.14 -6.63
N LYS A 126 -8.80 -9.78 -7.10
CA LYS A 126 -9.33 -11.02 -6.49
C LYS A 126 -8.55 -12.22 -7.03
N GLY A 127 -8.12 -13.10 -6.13
CA GLY A 127 -7.45 -14.37 -6.48
C GLY A 127 -6.14 -14.24 -7.27
N PHE A 128 -5.91 -15.23 -8.13
CA PHE A 128 -4.70 -15.38 -8.95
C PHE A 128 -4.64 -14.34 -10.08
N GLN A 129 -3.56 -13.55 -10.11
CA GLN A 129 -3.32 -12.55 -11.16
C GLN A 129 -2.21 -13.07 -12.11
N PRO A 130 -2.54 -13.51 -13.33
CA PRO A 130 -1.55 -14.01 -14.27
C PRO A 130 -0.58 -12.91 -14.68
N THR A 131 0.72 -13.23 -14.66
CA THR A 131 1.74 -12.36 -15.25
C THR A 131 1.92 -12.74 -16.71
N VAL A 132 1.55 -11.84 -17.62
CA VAL A 132 1.57 -12.09 -19.07
C VAL A 132 2.71 -11.32 -19.73
N TYR A 133 3.50 -12.00 -20.55
CA TYR A 133 4.55 -11.41 -21.38
C TYR A 133 4.45 -11.98 -22.79
N ASN A 134 4.45 -11.13 -23.82
CA ASN A 134 4.27 -11.54 -25.22
C ASN A 134 3.07 -12.47 -25.46
N LYS A 135 1.95 -12.21 -24.78
CA LYS A 135 0.70 -13.02 -24.80
C LYS A 135 0.79 -14.40 -24.14
N ASP A 136 1.94 -14.80 -23.61
CA ASP A 136 2.11 -16.02 -22.81
C ASP A 136 2.07 -15.70 -21.32
N THR A 137 1.50 -16.60 -20.51
CA THR A 137 1.55 -16.45 -19.05
C THR A 137 2.87 -16.99 -18.52
N ILE A 138 3.70 -16.11 -17.95
CA ILE A 138 5.06 -16.42 -17.47
C ILE A 138 5.15 -16.55 -15.95
N GLY A 139 4.04 -16.35 -15.25
CA GLY A 139 4.02 -16.35 -13.80
C GLY A 139 2.68 -15.91 -13.26
N PHE A 140 2.68 -15.58 -11.97
CA PHE A 140 1.53 -15.02 -11.30
C PHE A 140 1.91 -14.16 -10.12
N SER A 141 0.93 -13.39 -9.67
CA SER A 141 0.93 -12.72 -8.38
C SER A 141 -0.37 -12.96 -7.63
N ILE A 142 -0.27 -12.83 -6.31
CA ILE A 142 -1.36 -12.89 -5.35
C ILE A 142 -1.22 -11.61 -4.54
N LEU A 143 -2.27 -10.81 -4.51
CA LEU A 143 -2.22 -9.50 -3.85
C LEU A 143 -3.01 -9.59 -2.55
N GLY A 144 -2.33 -9.28 -1.44
CA GLY A 144 -2.94 -9.31 -0.12
C GLY A 144 -4.01 -8.25 0.07
N ALA A 145 -4.96 -8.57 0.94
CA ALA A 145 -6.04 -7.68 1.35
C ALA A 145 -5.55 -6.71 2.43
N GLN A 146 -5.69 -5.41 2.19
CA GLN A 146 -5.43 -4.40 3.22
C GLN A 146 -6.70 -4.17 4.03
N ILE A 147 -6.63 -4.43 5.34
CA ILE A 147 -7.76 -4.24 6.25
C ILE A 147 -7.53 -2.98 7.09
N ILE A 148 -8.44 -2.02 6.98
CA ILE A 148 -8.41 -0.75 7.71
C ILE A 148 -9.63 -0.73 8.65
N PRO A 149 -9.45 -0.70 9.97
CA PRO A 149 -10.56 -0.50 10.91
C PRO A 149 -11.34 0.78 10.62
N ASN A 150 -12.67 0.76 10.81
CA ASN A 150 -13.51 1.96 10.61
C ASN A 150 -13.28 3.04 11.68
N ASN A 151 -12.82 2.65 12.86
CA ASN A 151 -12.64 3.54 14.00
C ASN A 151 -11.16 3.71 14.35
N LEU A 152 -10.45 4.48 13.52
CA LEU A 152 -9.04 4.80 13.74
C LEU A 152 -8.88 6.03 14.64
N LYS A 153 -7.81 6.00 15.42
CA LYS A 153 -7.24 7.16 16.11
C LYS A 153 -5.73 7.14 16.03
N VAL A 154 -5.10 8.29 16.25
CA VAL A 154 -3.64 8.39 16.37
C VAL A 154 -3.10 7.39 17.40
N GLY A 155 -2.04 6.67 17.01
CA GLY A 155 -1.39 5.62 17.80
C GLY A 155 -1.97 4.22 17.61
N ASP A 156 -3.10 4.07 16.90
CA ASP A 156 -3.63 2.75 16.56
C ASP A 156 -2.71 2.02 15.58
N ASN A 157 -2.74 0.69 15.65
CA ASN A 157 -2.06 -0.18 14.70
C ASN A 157 -3.06 -0.75 13.72
N VAL A 158 -2.72 -0.74 12.43
CA VAL A 158 -3.48 -1.45 11.41
C VAL A 158 -2.80 -2.76 11.05
N PRO A 159 -3.56 -3.83 10.76
CA PRO A 159 -3.00 -5.08 10.27
C PRO A 159 -2.14 -4.87 9.01
N GLY A 160 -1.06 -5.64 8.90
CA GLY A 160 -0.30 -5.70 7.66
C GLY A 160 -1.04 -6.48 6.57
N TYR A 161 -0.38 -6.67 5.42
CA TYR A 161 -0.75 -7.68 4.41
C TYR A 161 0.47 -8.12 3.60
N SER A 162 0.34 -9.16 2.77
CA SER A 162 1.43 -9.72 1.98
C SER A 162 1.06 -9.84 0.50
N ASP A 163 2.02 -9.52 -0.38
CA ASP A 163 1.95 -9.87 -1.80
C ASP A 163 2.93 -10.98 -2.11
N LEU A 164 2.50 -11.89 -2.96
CA LEU A 164 3.23 -13.10 -3.33
C LEU A 164 3.33 -13.15 -4.85
N GLY A 165 4.39 -13.74 -5.38
CA GLY A 165 4.37 -14.13 -6.78
C GLY A 165 5.50 -15.05 -7.16
N GLN A 166 5.35 -15.62 -8.35
CA GLN A 166 6.27 -16.60 -8.89
C GLN A 166 6.28 -16.55 -10.41
N THR A 167 7.46 -16.69 -11.01
CA THR A 167 7.63 -16.95 -12.44
C THR A 167 7.80 -18.45 -12.71
N TYR A 168 7.36 -18.90 -13.87
CA TYR A 168 7.55 -20.28 -14.32
C TYR A 168 8.77 -20.37 -15.23
N PRO A 169 9.56 -21.46 -15.17
CA PRO A 169 10.61 -21.70 -16.14
C PRO A 169 10.00 -22.08 -17.50
N ALA A 170 10.80 -21.98 -18.55
CA ALA A 170 10.48 -22.50 -19.86
C ALA A 170 10.10 -23.99 -19.79
N THR A 171 9.13 -24.43 -20.60
CA THR A 171 8.93 -25.83 -21.03
C THR A 171 8.16 -26.82 -20.15
N GLU A 172 7.34 -26.40 -19.19
CA GLU A 172 6.45 -27.35 -18.51
C GLU A 172 4.97 -26.95 -18.54
N ASN A 173 4.12 -27.83 -19.10
CA ASN A 173 2.68 -27.82 -18.86
C ASN A 173 2.43 -28.07 -17.37
N ARG A 174 2.19 -27.03 -16.57
CA ARG A 174 1.93 -27.19 -15.13
C ARG A 174 0.44 -27.02 -14.80
N LYS A 175 -0.08 -27.99 -14.07
CA LYS A 175 -1.18 -27.73 -13.13
C LYS A 175 -0.56 -26.97 -11.96
N VAL A 176 -0.90 -25.70 -11.84
CA VAL A 176 -0.54 -24.86 -10.72
C VAL A 176 -1.66 -24.98 -9.69
N SER A 177 -1.43 -25.85 -8.70
CA SER A 177 -2.28 -25.98 -7.53
C SER A 177 -1.68 -25.14 -6.40
N HIS A 178 -2.35 -24.06 -6.00
CA HIS A 178 -1.94 -23.28 -4.84
C HIS A 178 -3.09 -23.14 -3.87
N VAL A 179 -2.83 -23.40 -2.59
CA VAL A 179 -3.77 -23.20 -1.49
C VAL A 179 -3.77 -21.70 -1.17
N PHE A 180 -4.87 -21.00 -1.42
CA PHE A 180 -5.01 -19.57 -1.13
C PHE A 180 -5.81 -19.35 0.14
N ARG A 181 -6.00 -18.06 0.47
CA ARG A 181 -6.96 -17.60 1.46
C ARG A 181 -8.08 -16.81 0.80
N GLU A 182 -9.22 -17.45 0.54
CA GLU A 182 -10.47 -16.77 0.21
C GLU A 182 -11.55 -17.24 1.18
N SER A 183 -12.26 -16.26 1.71
CA SER A 183 -13.29 -16.38 2.70
C SER A 183 -14.52 -17.11 2.23
N ASP A 184 -15.17 -17.77 3.19
CA ASP A 184 -16.60 -18.09 3.12
C ASP A 184 -17.38 -16.94 2.47
N PRO A 185 -18.40 -17.19 1.63
CA PRO A 185 -19.17 -16.14 0.93
C PRO A 185 -19.89 -15.12 1.84
N GLY A 186 -19.73 -15.21 3.17
CA GLY A 186 -20.23 -14.26 4.15
C GLY A 186 -19.24 -13.80 5.23
N LEU A 187 -17.98 -14.25 5.25
CA LEU A 187 -17.01 -13.91 6.30
C LEU A 187 -15.58 -13.81 5.75
N MET A 188 -15.17 -12.61 5.35
CA MET A 188 -13.82 -12.24 4.91
C MET A 188 -12.73 -12.52 5.98
N GLY A 189 -12.30 -13.78 6.17
CA GLY A 189 -11.31 -14.16 7.19
C GLY A 189 -10.66 -15.56 7.18
N SER A 190 -10.91 -16.48 6.22
CA SER A 190 -10.39 -17.88 6.25
C SER A 190 -9.98 -18.42 4.86
N TYR A 191 -9.36 -19.62 4.80
CA TYR A 191 -8.50 -20.11 3.71
C TYR A 191 -9.21 -20.92 2.60
N THR A 192 -8.93 -20.69 1.28
CA THR A 192 -9.46 -21.49 0.14
C THR A 192 -8.43 -21.71 -0.98
N THR A 193 -8.31 -22.94 -1.48
CA THR A 193 -7.38 -23.38 -2.54
C THR A 193 -7.85 -23.11 -3.96
N TYR A 194 -6.98 -22.55 -4.81
CA TYR A 194 -7.22 -22.38 -6.26
C TYR A 194 -6.35 -23.35 -7.08
N TYR A 195 -6.96 -23.91 -8.12
CA TYR A 195 -6.30 -24.78 -9.09
C TYR A 195 -6.38 -24.13 -10.48
N GLY A 196 -5.25 -23.65 -11.00
CA GLY A 196 -5.13 -23.14 -12.35
C GLY A 196 -4.21 -24.02 -13.20
N LYS A 197 -4.53 -24.25 -14.47
CA LYS A 197 -3.53 -24.74 -15.43
C LYS A 197 -2.95 -23.55 -16.16
N VAL A 198 -1.64 -23.45 -16.19
CA VAL A 198 -0.96 -22.40 -16.94
C VAL A 198 0.08 -23.04 -17.83
N THR A 199 0.05 -22.70 -19.12
CA THR A 199 1.06 -23.07 -20.08
C THR A 199 1.87 -21.82 -20.42
N SER A 200 3.19 -21.89 -20.26
CA SER A 200 4.12 -20.87 -20.71
C SER A 200 4.97 -21.42 -21.85
N ASN A 201 4.97 -20.73 -22.99
CA ASN A 201 5.81 -21.10 -24.14
C ASN A 201 7.08 -20.24 -24.22
N VAL A 202 7.28 -19.30 -23.30
CA VAL A 202 8.43 -18.39 -23.28
C VAL A 202 9.58 -19.03 -22.50
N ALA A 203 10.79 -18.88 -23.05
CA ALA A 203 12.00 -19.35 -22.41
C ALA A 203 12.39 -18.50 -21.18
N VAL A 204 11.85 -18.80 -20.00
CA VAL A 204 12.34 -18.23 -18.73
C VAL A 204 13.38 -19.17 -18.13
N THR A 205 14.60 -18.68 -17.89
CA THR A 205 15.76 -19.48 -17.46
C THR A 205 15.72 -19.93 -15.99
N SER A 206 14.83 -19.36 -15.16
CA SER A 206 14.69 -19.75 -13.75
C SER A 206 13.31 -19.42 -13.16
N THR A 207 12.90 -20.20 -12.15
CA THR A 207 11.77 -19.87 -11.28
C THR A 207 12.21 -18.83 -10.27
N ALA A 208 11.73 -17.60 -10.37
CA ALA A 208 11.92 -16.58 -9.34
C ALA A 208 10.64 -16.45 -8.53
N LYS A 209 10.74 -16.51 -7.21
CA LYS A 209 9.65 -16.14 -6.30
C LYS A 209 9.92 -14.77 -5.72
N PHE A 210 8.85 -14.06 -5.40
CA PHE A 210 8.93 -12.87 -4.56
C PHE A 210 7.88 -12.91 -3.46
N ILE A 211 8.21 -12.26 -2.35
CA ILE A 211 7.28 -11.92 -1.30
C ILE A 211 7.49 -10.45 -0.92
N LYS A 212 6.39 -9.72 -0.74
CA LYS A 212 6.37 -8.37 -0.17
C LYS A 212 5.51 -8.41 1.08
N LEU A 213 6.10 -8.17 2.24
CA LEU A 213 5.40 -8.06 3.50
C LEU A 213 5.20 -6.57 3.81
N TYR A 214 3.97 -6.10 3.70
CA TYR A 214 3.56 -4.79 4.20
C TYR A 214 3.31 -4.96 5.68
N GLN A 215 4.30 -4.55 6.48
CA GLN A 215 4.24 -4.67 7.93
C GLN A 215 3.04 -3.90 8.47
N GLY A 216 2.53 -4.32 9.63
CA GLY A 216 1.42 -3.62 10.29
C GLY A 216 1.73 -2.12 10.42
N GLY A 217 0.79 -1.27 10.03
CA GLY A 217 0.99 0.17 10.01
C GLY A 217 0.68 0.82 11.37
N THR A 218 1.12 2.05 11.57
CA THR A 218 0.75 2.90 12.71
C THR A 218 0.05 4.15 12.22
N VAL A 219 -1.07 4.54 12.85
CA VAL A 219 -1.74 5.81 12.59
C VAL A 219 -0.93 6.93 13.26
N LEU A 220 -0.29 7.77 12.46
CA LEU A 220 0.62 8.83 12.93
C LEU A 220 -0.09 10.16 13.18
N GLY A 221 -1.18 10.39 12.45
CA GLY A 221 -1.86 11.68 12.44
C GLY A 221 -3.22 11.62 11.79
N GLU A 222 -3.97 12.70 11.98
CA GLU A 222 -5.26 12.96 11.38
C GLU A 222 -5.17 14.28 10.61
N GLU A 223 -5.67 14.29 9.38
CA GLU A 223 -5.65 15.47 8.50
C GLU A 223 -6.99 15.59 7.77
N ASP A 224 -7.48 16.82 7.62
CA ASP A 224 -8.62 17.10 6.77
C ASP A 224 -8.19 17.07 5.29
N PHE A 225 -8.90 16.29 4.49
CA PHE A 225 -8.66 16.16 3.05
C PHE A 225 -9.87 16.69 2.29
N THR A 226 -9.70 17.79 1.56
CA THR A 226 -10.77 18.39 0.75
C THR A 226 -10.61 18.02 -0.72
N ILE A 227 -11.66 17.43 -1.30
CA ILE A 227 -11.71 17.06 -2.71
C ILE A 227 -13.13 17.22 -3.25
N SER A 228 -13.26 17.71 -4.50
CA SER A 228 -14.56 17.95 -5.16
C SER A 228 -15.57 18.72 -4.26
N GLY A 229 -15.09 19.71 -3.50
CA GLY A 229 -15.93 20.53 -2.61
C GLY A 229 -16.39 19.85 -1.32
N LYS A 230 -15.94 18.62 -1.03
CA LYS A 230 -16.22 17.89 0.21
C LYS A 230 -14.95 17.72 1.03
N THR A 231 -15.07 17.83 2.36
CA THR A 231 -13.96 17.58 3.30
C THR A 231 -14.18 16.25 3.99
N TYR A 232 -13.13 15.44 4.01
CA TYR A 232 -13.07 14.12 4.63
C TYR A 232 -12.01 14.11 5.72
N LYS A 233 -12.21 13.29 6.77
CA LYS A 233 -11.14 13.04 7.73
C LYS A 233 -10.26 11.92 7.18
N SER A 234 -8.98 12.21 6.99
CA SER A 234 -7.98 11.23 6.57
C SER A 234 -7.05 10.85 7.73
N TYR A 235 -6.64 9.59 7.76
CA TYR A 235 -5.70 9.06 8.74
C TYR A 235 -4.39 8.74 8.05
N LEU A 236 -3.30 9.35 8.51
CA LEU A 236 -1.96 9.08 8.02
C LEU A 236 -1.44 7.79 8.65
N ILE A 237 -1.26 6.77 7.83
CA ILE A 237 -0.73 5.46 8.22
C ILE A 237 0.69 5.31 7.65
N GLY A 238 1.65 5.05 8.53
CA GLY A 238 3.02 4.71 8.17
C GLY A 238 3.29 3.22 8.26
N SER A 239 3.97 2.65 7.25
CA SER A 239 4.31 1.22 7.20
C SER A 239 5.69 0.95 6.57
N GLU A 240 6.29 -0.18 6.93
CA GLU A 240 7.46 -0.74 6.25
C GLU A 240 7.02 -1.79 5.22
N VAL A 241 7.72 -1.85 4.09
CA VAL A 241 7.51 -2.85 3.05
C VAL A 241 8.78 -3.67 2.91
N TRP A 242 8.71 -4.94 3.30
CA TRP A 242 9.84 -5.86 3.26
C TRP A 242 9.73 -6.72 2.01
N THR A 243 10.65 -6.57 1.07
CA THR A 243 10.65 -7.29 -0.20
C THR A 243 11.80 -8.29 -0.28
N LYS A 244 11.51 -9.52 -0.70
CA LYS A 244 12.51 -10.58 -0.91
C LYS A 244 12.26 -11.28 -2.24
N PHE A 245 13.34 -11.51 -2.99
CA PHE A 245 13.34 -12.23 -4.27
C PHE A 245 14.32 -13.39 -4.21
N ARG A 246 13.86 -14.64 -4.29
CA ARG A 246 14.71 -15.85 -4.38
C ARG A 246 13.94 -17.00 -5.02
N ASN A 247 14.63 -18.06 -5.40
CA ASN A 247 14.00 -19.24 -6.00
C ASN A 247 13.42 -20.20 -4.94
N ASP A 248 13.92 -20.12 -3.71
CA ASP A 248 13.68 -21.03 -2.59
C ASP A 248 12.81 -20.43 -1.46
N ILE A 249 12.02 -19.38 -1.75
CA ILE A 249 11.10 -18.80 -0.77
C ILE A 249 10.01 -19.83 -0.41
N ASP A 250 9.90 -20.13 0.89
CA ASP A 250 8.73 -20.76 1.49
C ASP A 250 7.83 -19.67 2.09
N VAL A 251 6.78 -19.32 1.35
CA VAL A 251 5.87 -18.23 1.70
C VAL A 251 5.22 -18.43 3.07
N ALA A 252 4.81 -19.66 3.40
CA ALA A 252 4.10 -19.93 4.65
C ALA A 252 5.02 -19.71 5.86
N VAL A 253 6.28 -20.15 5.75
CA VAL A 253 7.29 -19.93 6.79
C VAL A 253 7.61 -18.46 6.94
N GLU A 254 7.79 -17.73 5.83
CA GLU A 254 8.11 -16.29 5.86
C GLU A 254 6.97 -15.49 6.51
N GLU A 255 5.70 -15.75 6.15
CA GLU A 255 4.54 -15.09 6.76
C GLU A 255 4.39 -15.43 8.25
N GLN A 256 4.52 -16.71 8.63
CA GLN A 256 4.42 -17.10 10.03
C GLN A 256 5.52 -16.45 10.88
N THR A 257 6.73 -16.35 10.35
CA THR A 257 7.90 -15.87 11.08
C THR A 257 7.91 -14.35 11.24
N TYR A 258 7.62 -13.61 10.16
CA TYR A 258 7.86 -12.18 10.10
C TYR A 258 6.60 -11.33 10.06
N PHE A 259 5.50 -11.87 9.53
CA PHE A 259 4.25 -11.12 9.38
C PHE A 259 3.32 -11.28 10.58
N ASN A 260 3.19 -12.50 11.11
CA ASN A 260 2.33 -12.81 12.25
C ASN A 260 3.01 -12.66 13.62
N ASN A 261 4.21 -12.07 13.69
CA ASN A 261 4.96 -11.92 14.94
C ASN A 261 4.62 -10.60 15.65
N PRO A 262 3.82 -10.61 16.75
CA PRO A 262 3.34 -9.38 17.37
C PRO A 262 4.46 -8.55 18.00
N ALA A 263 5.55 -9.18 18.43
CA ALA A 263 6.70 -8.50 19.04
C ALA A 263 7.51 -7.73 17.99
N LEU A 264 7.70 -8.33 16.81
CA LEU A 264 8.36 -7.68 15.68
C LEU A 264 7.54 -6.49 15.19
N SER A 265 6.23 -6.68 14.95
CA SER A 265 5.33 -5.61 14.54
C SER A 265 5.33 -4.46 15.55
N LYS A 266 5.27 -4.75 16.86
CA LYS A 266 5.36 -3.74 17.91
C LYS A 266 6.69 -2.97 17.89
N LYS A 267 7.81 -3.63 17.62
CA LYS A 267 9.13 -3.00 17.51
C LYS A 267 9.20 -2.06 16.31
N ILE A 268 8.73 -2.52 15.15
CA ILE A 268 8.66 -1.73 13.90
C ILE A 268 7.81 -0.48 14.14
N ASN A 269 6.60 -0.65 14.67
CA ASN A 269 5.65 0.45 14.91
C ASN A 269 6.20 1.48 15.88
N LYS A 270 6.83 1.04 16.97
CA LYS A 270 7.48 1.94 17.94
C LYS A 270 8.62 2.74 17.31
N ASN A 271 9.42 2.12 16.45
CA ASN A 271 10.51 2.81 15.75
C ASN A 271 9.96 3.80 14.72
N PHE A 272 8.86 3.45 14.07
CA PHE A 272 8.17 4.31 13.11
C PHE A 272 7.60 5.56 13.80
N GLN A 273 6.82 5.38 14.87
CA GLN A 273 6.25 6.49 15.65
C GLN A 273 7.34 7.41 16.20
N LYS A 274 8.41 6.86 16.80
CA LYS A 274 9.54 7.65 17.32
C LYS A 274 10.23 8.50 16.25
N ALA A 275 10.28 8.02 15.02
CA ALA A 275 10.87 8.79 13.93
C ALA A 275 9.95 9.93 13.50
N TYR A 276 8.64 9.67 13.43
CA TYR A 276 7.61 10.67 13.19
C TYR A 276 7.67 11.80 14.24
N ASP A 277 7.66 11.44 15.53
CA ASP A 277 7.62 12.40 16.65
C ASP A 277 8.86 13.32 16.73
N LYS A 278 10.01 12.90 16.19
CA LYS A 278 11.25 13.70 16.18
C LYS A 278 11.28 14.76 15.06
N GLY A 279 10.13 15.10 14.48
CA GLY A 279 9.99 16.07 13.41
C GLY A 279 10.27 15.55 12.01
N GLY A 280 10.42 14.22 11.84
CA GLY A 280 10.71 13.61 10.53
C GLY A 280 9.52 12.78 10.05
N LYS A 281 8.95 12.98 8.85
CA LYS A 281 9.68 12.72 7.60
C LYS A 281 10.89 11.81 7.87
N ARG A 282 10.66 10.51 8.12
CA ARG A 282 11.76 9.54 8.34
C ARG A 282 12.66 9.36 7.10
N SER A 283 12.46 10.13 6.03
CA SER A 283 13.36 10.22 4.87
C SER A 283 14.84 10.45 5.23
N GLU A 284 15.16 10.95 6.43
CA GLU A 284 16.52 11.41 6.75
C GLU A 284 17.34 10.54 7.72
N SER A 285 16.80 9.95 8.80
CA SER A 285 17.67 9.51 9.92
C SER A 285 18.03 8.04 10.05
N LEU A 286 17.35 7.10 9.37
CA LEU A 286 17.66 5.65 9.47
C LEU A 286 17.83 4.92 8.14
N ILE A 287 17.71 5.61 7.02
CA ILE A 287 17.65 4.96 5.70
C ILE A 287 19.03 4.89 5.02
N ASN A 288 19.97 5.72 5.44
CA ASN A 288 21.36 5.71 4.92
C ASN A 288 22.24 4.58 5.50
N GLU A 289 21.67 3.68 6.32
CA GLU A 289 22.36 2.52 6.88
C GLU A 289 22.01 1.20 6.17
N MET A 290 20.89 1.13 5.43
CA MET A 290 20.45 -0.10 4.75
C MET A 290 20.85 -0.10 3.28
N THR A 291 22.15 -0.23 3.02
CA THR A 291 22.62 -0.68 1.70
C THR A 291 22.48 -2.20 1.62
N GLY A 292 21.27 -2.69 1.30
CA GLY A 292 21.03 -4.11 1.05
C GLY A 292 19.91 -4.71 1.89
N ALA A 293 19.87 -6.04 1.90
CA ALA A 293 18.93 -6.79 2.71
C ALA A 293 19.19 -6.55 4.21
N ASN A 294 18.14 -6.49 5.02
CA ASN A 294 18.24 -6.63 6.48
C ASN A 294 18.84 -8.00 6.84
N GLU A 295 19.11 -8.23 8.13
CA GLU A 295 19.68 -9.50 8.63
C GLU A 295 18.86 -10.74 8.21
N GLN A 296 17.59 -10.56 7.85
CA GLN A 296 16.64 -11.59 7.43
C GLN A 296 16.58 -11.79 5.91
N GLY A 297 17.37 -11.04 5.13
CA GLY A 297 17.41 -11.16 3.68
C GLY A 297 16.39 -10.29 2.92
N TYR A 298 15.73 -9.32 3.58
CA TYR A 298 14.73 -8.45 2.97
C TYR A 298 15.27 -7.07 2.64
N THR A 299 15.00 -6.58 1.44
CA THR A 299 15.07 -5.15 1.14
C THR A 299 13.91 -4.45 1.81
N VAL A 300 14.19 -3.46 2.67
CA VAL A 300 13.18 -2.71 3.40
C VAL A 300 12.98 -1.35 2.74
N SER A 301 11.75 -1.03 2.39
CA SER A 301 11.32 0.29 1.95
C SER A 301 10.16 0.80 2.82
N TYR A 302 9.68 2.02 2.54
CA TYR A 302 8.68 2.67 3.38
C TYR A 302 7.50 3.19 2.56
N LYS A 303 6.34 3.24 3.19
CA LYS A 303 5.11 3.76 2.60
C LYS A 303 4.32 4.56 3.63
N GLU A 304 3.82 5.71 3.20
CA GLU A 304 2.87 6.54 3.93
C GLU A 304 1.57 6.63 3.14
N GLU A 305 0.43 6.47 3.81
CA GLU A 305 -0.90 6.48 3.21
C GLU A 305 -1.84 7.36 4.01
N TRP A 306 -2.52 8.29 3.33
CA TRP A 306 -3.65 9.01 3.89
C TRP A 306 -4.90 8.25 3.48
N ILE A 307 -5.53 7.58 4.45
CA ILE A 307 -6.72 6.76 4.22
C ILE A 307 -7.96 7.49 4.73
N VAL A 308 -8.99 7.55 3.89
CA VAL A 308 -10.34 7.95 4.28
C VAL A 308 -11.21 6.69 4.30
N PRO A 309 -11.74 6.26 5.47
CA PRO A 309 -12.64 5.11 5.54
C PRO A 309 -13.83 5.27 4.59
N GLY A 310 -14.06 4.28 3.72
CA GLY A 310 -15.11 4.30 2.69
C GLY A 310 -14.66 4.82 1.32
N LEU A 311 -13.59 5.63 1.26
CA LEU A 311 -13.03 6.15 0.02
C LEU A 311 -11.70 5.48 -0.37
N GLY A 312 -10.92 5.04 0.62
CA GLY A 312 -9.61 4.42 0.43
C GLY A 312 -8.46 5.41 0.54
N ALA A 313 -7.33 5.07 -0.08
CA ALA A 313 -6.14 5.92 -0.06
C ALA A 313 -6.34 7.16 -0.95
N VAL A 314 -6.39 8.34 -0.33
CA VAL A 314 -6.50 9.62 -1.04
C VAL A 314 -5.13 10.21 -1.38
N LYS A 315 -4.10 9.78 -0.66
CA LYS A 315 -2.70 10.09 -0.96
C LYS A 315 -1.82 8.94 -0.52
N THR A 316 -0.79 8.64 -1.31
CA THR A 316 0.25 7.68 -0.95
C THR A 316 1.61 8.25 -1.31
N ILE A 317 2.59 8.11 -0.42
CA ILE A 317 3.99 8.35 -0.71
C ILE A 317 4.74 7.04 -0.55
N ASN A 318 5.38 6.59 -1.61
CA ASN A 318 6.25 5.42 -1.61
C ASN A 318 7.70 5.89 -1.66
N TYR A 319 8.50 5.32 -0.77
CA TYR A 319 9.93 5.53 -0.69
C TYR A 319 10.66 4.28 -1.16
N ASP A 320 11.84 4.45 -1.75
CA ASP A 320 12.73 3.33 -2.03
C ASP A 320 13.50 2.87 -0.76
N GLN A 321 14.39 1.90 -0.92
CA GLN A 321 15.22 1.38 0.17
C GLN A 321 16.24 2.39 0.72
N TYR A 322 16.48 3.49 -0.01
CA TYR A 322 17.38 4.57 0.38
C TYR A 322 16.62 5.75 0.99
N GLY A 323 15.29 5.70 1.00
CA GLY A 323 14.44 6.74 1.58
C GLY A 323 14.18 7.89 0.65
N CYS A 324 14.53 7.74 -0.63
CA CYS A 324 14.14 8.67 -1.67
C CYS A 324 12.67 8.47 -1.99
N ILE A 325 11.91 9.56 -2.12
CA ILE A 325 10.56 9.50 -2.66
C ILE A 325 10.65 8.93 -4.07
N GLN A 326 9.99 7.82 -4.33
CA GLN A 326 9.91 7.19 -5.64
C GLN A 326 8.61 7.54 -6.34
N LEU A 327 7.50 7.58 -5.61
CA LEU A 327 6.17 7.75 -6.19
C LEU A 327 5.24 8.42 -5.19
N ILE A 328 4.60 9.50 -5.63
CA ILE A 328 3.45 10.11 -4.95
C ILE A 328 2.20 9.85 -5.78
N ILE A 329 1.16 9.30 -5.16
CA ILE A 329 -0.17 9.14 -5.76
C ILE A 329 -1.12 10.03 -4.99
N THR A 330 -1.93 10.83 -5.68
CA THR A 330 -2.91 11.73 -5.05
C THR A 330 -4.23 11.64 -5.78
N LEU A 331 -5.34 11.48 -5.06
CA LEU A 331 -6.69 11.65 -5.59
C LEU A 331 -6.93 13.14 -5.88
N THR A 332 -7.20 13.47 -7.13
CA THR A 332 -7.34 14.87 -7.59
C THR A 332 -8.75 15.26 -7.97
N ALA A 333 -9.64 14.29 -8.22
CA ALA A 333 -11.06 14.55 -8.36
C ALA A 333 -11.90 13.29 -8.07
N ILE A 334 -13.12 13.55 -7.63
CA ILE A 334 -14.24 12.61 -7.58
C ILE A 334 -15.36 13.20 -8.43
N GLU A 335 -15.84 12.44 -9.42
CA GLU A 335 -16.90 12.85 -10.38
C GLU A 335 -18.10 11.91 -10.34
#